data_AF-A0A0C9SP45-F1
#
_entry.id   AF-A0A0C9SP45-F1
#
_cell.length_a   1.000
_cell.length_b   1.000
_cell.length_c   1.000
_cell.angle_alpha   90.00
_cell.angle_beta   90.00
_cell.angle_gamma   90.00
#
_symmetry.space_group_name_H-M   'P 1'
#
loop_
_entity.id
_entity.type
_entity.pdbx_description
1 polymer ?
#
loop_
_entity_poly.entity_id
_entity_poly.type
_entity_poly.pdbx_seq_one_letter_code
_entity_poly.pdbx_strand_id
1 'polypeptide(L)'
;MAEIPQLRADGRNWTEYREKLLRVAAQQNLDRLYDGTEMLQGDAEDWQQRNAIAKVLIVNTIPDSIFLRILQFESAYEFFKALKNLFEQDIATLELLRELRNNRTKREAAYSPQTANDRVRTRNVGDASRCDDDVSN
;
A
#
# COMPACT_ATOMS: atom_id res chain seq x y z
N MET A 1 4.67 5.99 -27.29
CA MET A 1 3.42 5.90 -26.50
C MET A 1 3.80 5.87 -25.03
N ALA A 2 2.94 6.29 -24.10
CA ALA A 2 3.22 6.08 -22.68
C ALA A 2 3.00 4.60 -22.34
N GLU A 3 3.94 3.99 -21.61
CA GLU A 3 3.82 2.59 -21.18
C GLU A 3 2.95 2.52 -19.91
N ILE A 4 1.97 1.61 -19.91
CA ILE A 4 1.14 1.33 -18.74
C ILE A 4 1.92 0.31 -17.88
N PRO A 5 2.24 0.61 -16.61
CA PRO A 5 2.93 -0.33 -15.74
C PRO A 5 2.00 -1.49 -15.39
N GLN A 6 2.57 -2.67 -15.11
CA GLN A 6 1.78 -3.77 -14.54
C GLN A 6 1.21 -3.37 -13.17
N LEU A 7 -0.09 -3.54 -12.97
CA LEU A 7 -0.74 -3.36 -11.67
C LEU A 7 -0.23 -4.43 -10.70
N ARG A 8 0.15 -4.01 -9.50
CA ARG A 8 0.59 -4.95 -8.47
C ARG A 8 -0.62 -5.60 -7.80
N ALA A 9 -0.52 -6.89 -7.49
CA ALA A 9 -1.54 -7.61 -6.73
C ALA A 9 -1.83 -7.01 -5.33
N ASP A 10 -0.88 -6.24 -4.79
CA ASP A 10 -0.98 -5.52 -3.51
C ASP A 10 -1.48 -4.06 -3.64
N GLY A 11 -1.91 -3.63 -4.84
CA GLY A 11 -2.48 -2.30 -5.08
C GLY A 11 -1.53 -1.11 -4.91
N ARG A 12 -0.27 -1.32 -4.50
CA ARG A 12 0.63 -0.23 -4.08
C ARG A 12 0.97 0.80 -5.16
N ASN A 13 0.78 0.46 -6.44
CA ASN A 13 0.95 1.38 -7.57
C ASN A 13 -0.39 1.79 -8.23
N TRP A 14 -1.54 1.58 -7.58
CA TRP A 14 -2.87 1.89 -8.14
C TRP A 14 -2.97 3.31 -8.71
N THR A 15 -2.51 4.33 -7.97
CA THR A 15 -2.59 5.73 -8.41
C THR A 15 -1.79 5.97 -9.70
N GLU A 16 -0.56 5.48 -9.77
CA GLU A 16 0.31 5.61 -10.95
C GLU A 16 -0.23 4.79 -12.14
N TYR A 17 -0.69 3.57 -11.88
CA TYR A 17 -1.34 2.69 -12.86
C TYR A 17 -2.56 3.38 -13.46
N ARG A 18 -3.47 3.87 -12.61
CA ARG A 18 -4.71 4.55 -13.00
C ARG A 18 -4.43 5.79 -13.84
N GLU A 19 -3.48 6.63 -13.43
CA GLU A 19 -3.10 7.83 -14.19
C GLU A 19 -2.57 7.48 -15.58
N LYS A 20 -1.63 6.52 -15.67
CA LYS A 20 -1.05 6.10 -16.95
C LYS A 20 -2.06 5.39 -17.86
N LEU A 21 -2.91 4.54 -17.31
CA LEU A 21 -4.01 3.89 -18.04
C LEU A 21 -4.96 4.94 -18.65
N LEU A 22 -5.45 5.89 -17.84
CA LEU A 22 -6.35 6.95 -18.33
C LEU A 22 -5.67 7.86 -19.36
N ARG A 23 -4.37 8.15 -19.21
CA ARG A 23 -3.61 8.93 -20.20
C ARG A 23 -3.48 8.20 -21.54
N VAL A 24 -3.26 6.88 -21.53
CA VAL A 24 -3.20 6.04 -22.74
C VAL A 24 -4.59 5.83 -23.35
N ALA A 25 -5.64 5.81 -22.52
CA ALA A 25 -7.03 5.78 -22.95
C ALA A 25 -7.43 7.04 -23.71
N ALA A 26 -7.14 8.22 -23.15
CA ALA A 26 -7.43 9.51 -23.77
C ALA A 26 -6.69 9.69 -25.12
N GLN A 27 -5.46 9.17 -25.23
CA GLN A 27 -4.72 9.14 -26.50
C GLN A 27 -5.39 8.27 -27.59
N GLN A 28 -6.30 7.38 -27.21
CA GLN A 28 -7.06 6.50 -28.10
C GLN A 28 -8.56 6.86 -28.16
N ASN A 29 -9.00 7.93 -27.49
CA ASN A 29 -10.42 8.29 -27.29
C ASN A 29 -11.25 7.16 -26.62
N LEU A 30 -10.65 6.46 -25.64
CA LEU A 30 -11.28 5.37 -24.87
C LEU A 30 -11.54 5.75 -23.41
N ASP A 31 -11.17 6.95 -22.98
CA ASP A 31 -11.31 7.45 -21.60
C ASP A 31 -12.76 7.42 -21.11
N ARG A 32 -13.71 7.78 -21.99
CA ARG A 32 -15.16 7.79 -21.71
C ARG A 32 -15.77 6.39 -21.48
N LEU A 33 -15.07 5.33 -21.88
CA LEU A 33 -15.48 3.95 -21.60
C LEU A 33 -15.11 3.52 -20.17
N TYR A 34 -14.22 4.25 -19.49
CA TYR A 34 -13.82 3.96 -18.11
C TYR A 34 -14.59 4.79 -17.07
N ASP A 35 -15.04 6.00 -17.42
CA ASP A 35 -15.95 6.78 -16.56
C ASP A 35 -17.43 6.42 -16.75
N GLY A 36 -17.78 5.75 -17.86
CA GLY A 36 -19.14 5.33 -18.18
C GLY A 36 -20.00 6.44 -18.80
N THR A 37 -19.38 7.53 -19.26
CA THR A 37 -20.06 8.65 -19.92
C THR A 37 -20.21 8.48 -21.43
N GLU A 38 -19.53 7.48 -22.03
CA GLU A 38 -19.71 7.14 -23.44
C GLU A 38 -21.13 6.61 -23.68
N MET A 39 -22.00 7.50 -24.15
CA MET A 39 -23.33 7.14 -24.63
C MET A 39 -23.22 6.33 -25.92
N LEU A 40 -24.13 5.36 -26.11
CA LEU A 40 -24.35 4.66 -27.37
C LEU A 40 -24.93 5.61 -28.43
N GLN A 41 -24.12 6.55 -28.93
CA GLN A 41 -24.46 7.54 -29.97
C GLN A 41 -23.91 7.16 -31.36
N GLY A 42 -23.25 6.01 -31.47
CA GLY A 42 -22.75 5.45 -32.72
C GLY A 42 -23.30 4.04 -32.99
N ASP A 43 -22.68 3.33 -33.92
CA ASP A 43 -22.97 1.92 -34.15
C ASP A 43 -22.68 1.08 -32.89
N ALA A 44 -23.55 0.12 -32.60
CA ALA A 44 -23.35 -0.83 -31.51
C ALA A 44 -22.08 -1.68 -31.74
N GLU A 45 -21.72 -1.97 -32.99
CA GLU A 45 -20.51 -2.72 -33.34
C GLU A 45 -19.23 -1.91 -33.04
N ASP A 46 -19.20 -0.62 -33.39
CA ASP A 46 -18.08 0.29 -33.05
C ASP A 46 -17.93 0.45 -31.54
N TRP A 47 -19.03 0.64 -30.80
CA TRP A 47 -18.98 0.69 -29.34
C TRP A 47 -18.45 -0.63 -28.73
N GLN A 48 -18.91 -1.79 -29.22
CA GLN A 48 -18.43 -3.09 -28.74
C GLN A 48 -16.94 -3.27 -29.03
N GLN A 49 -16.46 -2.88 -30.21
CA GLN A 49 -15.04 -2.93 -30.58
C GLN A 49 -14.19 -2.06 -29.65
N ARG A 50 -14.59 -0.80 -29.42
CA ARG A 50 -13.86 0.11 -28.51
C ARG A 50 -13.88 -0.38 -27.06
N ASN A 51 -15.02 -0.88 -26.58
CA ASN A 51 -15.15 -1.51 -25.26
C ASN A 51 -14.22 -2.72 -25.13
N ALA A 52 -14.11 -3.57 -26.16
CA ALA A 52 -13.18 -4.69 -26.18
C ALA A 52 -11.71 -4.23 -26.11
N ILE A 53 -11.32 -3.20 -26.87
CA ILE A 53 -9.96 -2.62 -26.83
C ILE A 53 -9.66 -2.08 -25.41
N ALA A 54 -10.60 -1.37 -24.80
CA ALA A 54 -10.46 -0.87 -23.43
C ALA A 54 -10.34 -2.01 -22.39
N LYS A 55 -11.12 -3.10 -22.52
CA LYS A 55 -10.93 -4.30 -21.68
C LYS A 55 -9.54 -4.91 -21.87
N VAL A 56 -9.04 -5.02 -23.10
CA VAL A 56 -7.71 -5.57 -23.41
C VAL A 56 -6.58 -4.75 -22.79
N LEU A 57 -6.68 -3.41 -22.78
CA LEU A 57 -5.70 -2.54 -22.10
C LEU A 57 -5.60 -2.86 -20.60
N ILE A 58 -6.73 -3.10 -19.93
CA ILE A 58 -6.74 -3.55 -18.53
C ILE A 58 -6.19 -4.98 -18.41
N VAL A 59 -6.72 -5.95 -19.16
CA VAL A 59 -6.37 -7.38 -19.01
C VAL A 59 -4.86 -7.62 -19.20
N ASN A 60 -4.24 -6.97 -20.18
CA ASN A 60 -2.80 -7.12 -20.45
C ASN A 60 -1.90 -6.49 -19.38
N THR A 61 -2.46 -5.71 -18.45
CA THR A 61 -1.71 -4.91 -17.46
C THR A 61 -2.11 -5.22 -16.01
N ILE A 62 -2.90 -6.28 -15.79
CA ILE A 62 -3.24 -6.79 -14.46
C ILE A 62 -2.78 -8.24 -14.26
N PRO A 63 -2.48 -8.67 -13.02
CA PRO A 63 -2.23 -10.07 -12.69
C PRO A 63 -3.49 -10.94 -12.82
N ASP A 64 -3.32 -12.21 -13.20
CA ASP A 64 -4.39 -13.22 -13.28
C ASP A 64 -5.28 -13.28 -12.04
N SER A 65 -4.69 -13.15 -10.85
CA SER A 65 -5.42 -13.17 -9.57
C SER A 65 -6.41 -12.00 -9.39
N ILE A 66 -6.19 -10.90 -10.11
CA ILE A 66 -7.12 -9.76 -10.18
C ILE A 66 -8.09 -9.98 -11.35
N PHE A 67 -7.60 -10.42 -12.52
CA PHE A 67 -8.45 -10.72 -13.68
C PHE A 67 -9.58 -11.71 -13.35
N LEU A 68 -9.26 -12.82 -12.68
CA LEU A 68 -10.24 -13.83 -12.25
C LEU A 68 -11.32 -13.30 -11.29
N ARG A 69 -11.12 -12.14 -10.65
CA ARG A 69 -12.12 -11.49 -9.76
C ARG A 69 -13.02 -10.50 -10.50
N ILE A 70 -12.67 -10.10 -11.72
CA ILE A 70 -13.40 -9.10 -12.52
C ILE A 70 -13.89 -9.67 -13.87
N LEU A 71 -13.48 -10.88 -14.22
CA LEU A 71 -13.85 -11.64 -15.43
C LEU A 71 -15.36 -11.61 -15.73
N GLN A 72 -16.20 -11.69 -14.71
CA GLN A 72 -17.66 -11.75 -14.85
C GLN A 72 -18.31 -10.47 -15.41
N PHE A 73 -17.57 -9.37 -15.51
CA PHE A 73 -18.11 -8.09 -15.97
C PHE A 73 -18.05 -7.94 -17.49
N GLU A 74 -19.06 -7.28 -18.06
CA GLU A 74 -19.22 -7.21 -19.52
C GLU A 74 -18.49 -5.99 -20.11
N SER A 75 -18.38 -4.89 -19.36
CA SER A 75 -17.82 -3.62 -19.83
C SER A 75 -16.44 -3.25 -19.26
N ALA A 76 -15.70 -2.42 -20.00
CA ALA A 76 -14.47 -1.77 -19.53
C ALA A 76 -14.72 -0.83 -18.33
N TYR A 77 -15.89 -0.18 -18.30
CA TYR A 77 -16.36 0.62 -17.17
C TYR A 77 -16.42 -0.23 -15.89
N GLU A 78 -17.06 -1.40 -15.94
CA GLU A 78 -17.17 -2.28 -14.77
C GLU A 78 -15.81 -2.86 -14.35
N PHE A 79 -14.95 -3.22 -15.31
CA PHE A 79 -13.56 -3.61 -15.02
C PHE A 79 -12.85 -2.51 -14.22
N PHE A 80 -12.87 -1.28 -14.72
CA PHE A 80 -12.20 -0.14 -14.09
C PHE A 80 -12.83 0.23 -12.72
N LYS A 81 -14.17 0.17 -12.62
CA LYS A 81 -14.92 0.38 -11.37
C LYS A 81 -14.60 -0.69 -10.32
N ALA A 82 -14.46 -1.95 -10.72
CA ALA A 82 -14.08 -3.04 -9.84
C ALA A 82 -12.64 -2.86 -9.32
N LEU A 83 -11.68 -2.51 -10.19
CA LEU A 83 -10.33 -2.16 -9.77
C LEU A 83 -10.32 -0.95 -8.81
N LYS A 84 -11.11 0.09 -9.09
CA LYS A 84 -11.25 1.25 -8.22
C LYS A 84 -11.78 0.86 -6.84
N ASN A 85 -12.80 0.02 -6.78
CA ASN A 85 -13.34 -0.47 -5.51
C ASN A 85 -12.33 -1.32 -4.73
N LEU A 86 -11.54 -2.15 -5.43
CA LEU A 86 -10.50 -2.99 -4.81
C LEU A 86 -9.37 -2.16 -4.20
N PHE A 87 -8.92 -1.09 -4.85
CA PHE A 87 -7.67 -0.41 -4.45
C PHE A 87 -7.84 0.98 -3.85
N GLU A 88 -8.90 1.72 -4.19
CA GLU A 88 -9.10 3.09 -3.68
C GLU A 88 -9.62 3.09 -2.23
N GLN A 89 -10.34 2.03 -1.79
CA GLN A 89 -10.72 1.85 -0.38
C GLN A 89 -9.57 1.31 0.48
N ASP A 90 -8.77 0.38 -0.05
CA ASP A 90 -7.62 -0.20 0.65
C ASP A 90 -6.54 0.85 0.94
N ILE A 91 -6.27 1.79 0.01
CA ILE A 91 -5.26 2.84 0.23
C ILE A 91 -5.64 3.76 1.40
N ALA A 92 -6.87 4.30 1.41
CA ALA A 92 -7.33 5.16 2.50
C ALA A 92 -7.32 4.44 3.86
N THR A 93 -7.70 3.16 3.86
CA THR A 93 -7.68 2.32 5.07
C THR A 93 -6.26 2.03 5.55
N LEU A 94 -5.32 1.76 4.63
CA LEU A 94 -3.91 1.50 4.95
C LEU A 94 -3.16 2.75 5.42
N GLU A 95 -3.46 3.93 4.88
CA GLU A 95 -2.92 5.20 5.37
C GLU A 95 -3.38 5.49 6.80
N LEU A 96 -4.70 5.38 7.07
CA LEU A 96 -5.25 5.52 8.42
C LEU A 96 -4.62 4.54 9.42
N LEU A 97 -4.47 3.26 9.04
CA LEU A 97 -3.83 2.26 9.89
C LEU A 97 -2.35 2.56 10.16
N ARG A 98 -1.61 3.11 9.17
CA ARG A 98 -0.23 3.58 9.37
C ARG A 98 -0.18 4.77 10.32
N GLU A 99 -1.06 5.76 10.17
CA GLU A 99 -1.12 6.89 11.09
C GLU A 99 -1.42 6.47 12.53
N LEU A 100 -2.43 5.62 12.73
CA LEU A 100 -2.79 5.08 14.04
C LEU A 100 -1.61 4.32 14.68
N ARG A 101 -0.91 3.49 13.90
CA ARG A 101 0.29 2.77 14.38
C ARG A 101 1.43 3.73 14.72
N ASN A 102 1.72 4.71 13.87
CA ASN A 102 2.78 5.70 14.10
C ASN A 102 2.49 6.55 15.34
N ASN A 103 1.24 6.97 15.55
CA ASN A 103 0.81 7.74 16.71
C ASN A 103 0.89 6.91 18.01
N ARG A 104 0.57 5.60 17.94
CA ARG A 104 0.80 4.67 19.04
C ARG A 104 2.30 4.55 19.37
N THR A 105 3.16 4.29 18.39
CA THR A 105 4.61 4.18 18.61
C THR A 105 5.22 5.48 19.15
N LYS A 106 4.74 6.66 18.72
CA LYS A 106 5.14 7.95 19.30
C LYS A 106 4.78 8.07 20.77
N ARG A 107 3.57 7.64 21.18
CA ARG A 107 3.17 7.61 22.60
C ARG A 107 4.00 6.59 23.39
N GLU A 108 4.19 5.39 22.87
CA GLU A 108 4.99 4.35 23.51
C GLU A 108 6.47 4.79 23.68
N ALA A 109 7.03 5.54 22.74
CA ALA A 109 8.36 6.15 22.87
C ALA A 109 8.41 7.31 23.86
N ALA A 110 7.38 8.15 23.92
CA ALA A 110 7.30 9.28 24.85
C ALA A 110 7.04 8.86 26.31
N TYR A 111 6.38 7.72 26.53
CA TYR A 111 6.06 7.17 27.85
C TYR A 111 6.88 5.94 28.24
N SER A 112 7.81 5.48 27.41
CA SER A 112 8.83 4.51 27.84
C SER A 112 9.84 5.24 28.71
N PRO A 113 9.89 5.01 30.04
CA PRO A 113 11.05 5.43 30.78
C PRO A 113 12.24 4.66 30.21
N GLN A 114 13.22 5.37 29.68
CA GLN A 114 14.58 4.83 29.67
C GLN A 114 14.96 4.64 31.13
N THR A 115 14.74 3.43 31.64
CA THR A 115 15.35 2.94 32.86
C THR A 115 16.84 2.82 32.59
N ALA A 116 17.51 3.98 32.59
CA ALA A 116 18.92 4.06 32.88
C ALA A 116 19.12 3.25 34.15
N ASN A 117 19.77 2.09 34.02
CA ASN A 117 20.02 1.19 35.15
C ASN A 117 20.68 2.01 36.24
N ASP A 118 19.92 2.30 37.29
CA ASP A 118 20.41 3.07 38.42
C ASP A 118 21.48 2.24 39.10
N ARG A 119 22.73 2.54 38.74
CA ARG A 119 23.91 1.89 39.30
C ARG A 119 24.10 2.44 40.70
N VAL A 120 23.24 1.97 41.61
CA VAL A 120 23.47 1.95 43.04
C VAL A 120 24.65 1.00 43.30
N ARG A 121 25.85 1.46 42.93
CA ARG A 121 27.11 0.96 43.47
C ARG A 121 27.11 1.37 44.94
N THR A 122 26.57 0.50 45.77
CA THR A 122 26.80 0.52 47.21
C THR A 122 28.30 0.65 47.45
N ARG A 123 28.71 1.79 48.00
CA ARG A 123 30.08 2.00 48.48
C ARG A 123 30.28 1.12 49.71
N ASN A 124 30.70 -0.12 49.49
CA ASN A 124 31.36 -0.90 50.53
C ASN A 124 32.75 -0.30 50.75
N VAL A 125 32.82 0.73 51.60
CA VAL A 125 34.07 1.16 52.25
C VAL A 125 34.36 0.11 53.32
N GLY A 126 34.85 -1.05 52.88
CA GLY A 126 35.43 -2.07 53.74
C GLY A 126 36.90 -1.73 53.92
N ASP A 127 37.25 -1.24 55.11
CA ASP A 127 38.57 -0.72 55.43
C ASP A 127 39.64 -1.82 55.34
N ALA A 128 40.64 -1.64 54.49
CA ALA A 128 41.71 -2.60 54.26
C ALA A 128 42.92 -2.29 55.15
N SER A 129 42.70 -2.31 56.47
CA SER A 129 43.77 -2.15 57.45
C SER A 129 44.40 -3.50 57.79
N ARG A 130 45.63 -3.70 57.29
CA ARG A 130 46.55 -4.76 57.74
C ARG A 130 47.26 -4.32 59.01
N CYS A 131 47.39 -5.24 59.97
CA CYS A 131 48.60 -5.45 60.76
C CYS A 131 48.66 -6.93 61.18
N ASP A 132 49.82 -7.56 60.94
CA ASP A 132 50.05 -9.01 60.81
C ASP A 132 51.23 -9.39 61.76
N ASP A 133 51.28 -10.41 62.63
CA ASP A 133 50.34 -11.46 63.15
C ASP A 133 50.93 -12.05 64.49
N ASP A 134 50.18 -12.78 65.34
CA ASP A 134 50.67 -13.36 66.64
C ASP A 134 50.03 -14.75 66.99
N VAL A 135 50.73 -15.85 66.71
CA VAL A 135 50.37 -17.22 67.15
C VAL A 135 51.50 -17.79 67.99
N SER A 136 51.24 -17.97 69.28
CA SER A 136 52.17 -18.60 70.22
C SER A 136 52.05 -20.13 70.25
N ASN A 137 53.22 -20.75 70.41
CA ASN A 137 53.53 -22.00 71.14
C ASN A 137 53.86 -23.26 70.31
#